data_AF-A0A9W9QPY3-F1
#
_entry.id   AF-A0A9W9QPY3-F1
#
_cell.length_a   1.000
_cell.length_b   1.000
_cell.length_c   1.000
_cell.angle_alpha   90.00
_cell.angle_beta   90.00
_cell.angle_gamma   90.00
#
_symmetry.space_group_name_H-M   'P 1'
#
loop_
_entity.id
_entity.type
_entity.pdbx_description
1 polymer ?
#
loop_
_entity_poly.entity_id
_entity_poly.type
_entity_poly.pdbx_seq_one_letter_code
_entity_poly.pdbx_strand_id
1 'polypeptide(L)'
;MLAKNSHLMTFKQRPLHNILAILTAICFVWVTIKSYHAFAHPEVNYPPRSNLNRVAKVSMLYGEPNHMYERALQSHERHGKIWGYPMHVLRQDISVGFWNKPSYLLSLVIAELAKPAGERMEWLIWVDADSIILNNEIPMEIFLPPSDMKDVHLVAAQDQNGLNTGIMFLHVHPWTISFLTETMGYPLYLPEVDLGRSADQEGMRRILNKTTGGPNGQGYADGVVYLPRPWINTYEWDWAYEGKKGDLLVHFPGLEERRWPHMAKWLDIVETTPHAWNLPLEETGYLNRTAEYWSQLRRAKDSMKSMEKKIKSGETVSKSAKEAFDVLKKVLREESDNLESVQKSLQGLDALVGRV
;
A
#
# COMPACT_ATOMS: atom_id res chain seq x y z
N MET A 1 -36.73 -92.73 -29.08
CA MET A 1 -35.83 -93.27 -28.04
C MET A 1 -34.54 -92.48 -28.09
N LEU A 2 -34.25 -91.69 -27.06
CA LEU A 2 -32.93 -91.23 -26.57
C LEU A 2 -33.06 -89.85 -25.93
N ALA A 3 -32.92 -89.84 -24.61
CA ALA A 3 -32.83 -88.68 -23.76
C ALA A 3 -31.52 -87.93 -23.97
N LYS A 4 -31.55 -86.60 -23.83
CA LYS A 4 -30.36 -85.77 -23.63
C LYS A 4 -30.60 -84.85 -22.45
N ASN A 5 -30.01 -85.20 -21.31
CA ASN A 5 -29.65 -84.23 -20.27
C ASN A 5 -28.30 -83.61 -20.67
N SER A 6 -28.15 -82.29 -20.53
CA SER A 6 -27.22 -81.71 -19.53
C SER A 6 -26.83 -80.25 -19.82
N HIS A 7 -26.79 -79.49 -18.72
CA HIS A 7 -25.99 -78.28 -18.42
C HIS A 7 -26.40 -76.91 -18.98
N LEU A 8 -27.10 -76.16 -18.12
CA LEU A 8 -27.07 -74.69 -18.09
C LEU A 8 -25.65 -74.24 -17.69
N MET A 9 -24.94 -73.52 -18.57
CA MET A 9 -23.79 -72.71 -18.18
C MET A 9 -24.26 -71.29 -17.85
N THR A 10 -24.28 -70.94 -16.57
CA THR A 10 -24.37 -69.54 -16.11
C THR A 10 -23.06 -68.83 -16.38
N PHE A 11 -23.07 -67.86 -17.29
CA PHE A 11 -21.94 -66.94 -17.52
C PHE A 11 -21.81 -66.00 -16.32
N LYS A 12 -20.74 -66.13 -15.52
CA LYS A 12 -20.36 -65.13 -14.50
C LYS A 12 -20.09 -63.80 -15.21
N GLN A 13 -20.90 -62.79 -14.95
CA GLN A 13 -20.61 -61.41 -15.34
C GLN A 13 -19.25 -61.01 -14.76
N ARG A 14 -18.30 -60.69 -15.62
CA ARG A 14 -16.98 -60.21 -15.21
C ARG A 14 -17.15 -58.84 -14.55
N PRO A 15 -16.38 -58.51 -13.49
CA PRO A 15 -16.60 -57.32 -12.68
C PRO A 15 -16.00 -56.08 -13.37
N LEU A 16 -16.51 -55.75 -14.56
CA LEU A 16 -16.05 -54.60 -15.35
C LEU A 16 -16.21 -53.29 -14.55
N HIS A 17 -17.25 -53.20 -13.72
CA HIS A 17 -17.49 -52.05 -12.86
C HIS A 17 -16.41 -51.89 -11.77
N ASN A 18 -15.87 -53.00 -11.23
CA ASN A 18 -14.81 -52.93 -10.22
C ASN A 18 -13.50 -52.48 -10.85
N ILE A 19 -13.20 -52.96 -12.06
CA ILE A 19 -12.00 -52.53 -12.80
C ILE A 19 -12.09 -51.03 -13.14
N LEU A 20 -13.27 -50.58 -13.59
CA LEU A 20 -13.48 -49.16 -13.91
C LEU A 20 -13.35 -48.28 -12.66
N ALA A 21 -13.94 -48.68 -11.53
CA ALA A 21 -13.83 -47.94 -10.28
C ALA A 21 -12.38 -47.83 -9.77
N ILE A 22 -11.61 -48.91 -9.88
CA ILE A 22 -10.18 -48.91 -9.50
C ILE A 22 -9.39 -47.96 -10.42
N LEU A 23 -9.62 -48.00 -11.73
CA LEU A 23 -8.96 -47.11 -12.68
C LEU A 23 -9.30 -45.63 -12.42
N THR A 24 -10.56 -45.33 -12.10
CA THR A 24 -10.97 -43.96 -11.74
C THR A 24 -10.28 -43.48 -10.46
N ALA A 25 -10.18 -44.33 -9.43
CA ALA A 25 -9.49 -44.00 -8.19
C ALA A 25 -7.97 -43.75 -8.41
N ILE A 26 -7.32 -44.58 -9.23
CA ILE A 26 -5.91 -44.41 -9.59
C ILE A 26 -5.70 -43.11 -10.37
N CYS A 27 -6.57 -42.79 -11.33
CA CYS A 27 -6.51 -41.51 -12.05
C CYS A 27 -6.69 -40.31 -11.09
N PHE A 28 -7.63 -40.39 -10.15
CA PHE A 28 -7.89 -39.32 -9.19
C PHE A 28 -6.67 -39.09 -8.28
N VAL A 29 -6.09 -40.18 -7.74
CA VAL A 29 -4.87 -40.12 -6.93
C VAL A 29 -3.70 -39.54 -7.72
N TRP A 30 -3.51 -39.98 -8.97
CA TRP A 30 -2.41 -39.49 -9.82
C TRP A 30 -2.55 -38.01 -10.17
N VAL A 31 -3.77 -37.53 -10.47
CA VAL A 31 -4.05 -36.10 -10.67
C VAL A 31 -3.78 -35.32 -9.39
N THR A 32 -4.25 -35.78 -8.23
CA THR A 32 -3.99 -35.09 -6.96
C THR A 32 -2.51 -35.04 -6.58
N ILE A 33 -1.75 -36.11 -6.82
CA ILE A 33 -0.31 -36.16 -6.52
C ILE A 33 0.47 -35.27 -7.48
N LYS A 34 0.13 -35.26 -8.79
CA LYS A 34 0.77 -34.35 -9.75
C LYS A 34 0.46 -32.89 -9.46
N SER A 35 -0.78 -32.56 -9.09
CA SER A 35 -1.14 -31.22 -8.65
C SER A 35 -0.37 -30.85 -7.38
N TYR A 36 -0.29 -31.75 -6.40
CA TYR A 36 0.46 -31.51 -5.16
C TYR A 36 1.95 -31.25 -5.41
N HIS A 37 2.59 -32.02 -6.30
CA HIS A 37 3.99 -31.80 -6.66
C HIS A 37 4.23 -30.60 -7.60
N ALA A 38 3.23 -30.19 -8.39
CA ALA A 38 3.31 -28.96 -9.19
C ALA A 38 3.17 -27.68 -8.35
N PHE A 39 2.56 -27.78 -7.15
CA PHE A 39 2.42 -26.68 -6.18
C PHE A 39 3.40 -26.73 -5.01
N ALA A 40 4.15 -27.83 -4.84
CA ALA A 40 5.24 -27.92 -3.88
C ALA A 40 6.47 -27.19 -4.43
N HIS A 41 6.55 -25.88 -4.19
CA HIS A 41 7.79 -25.15 -4.35
C HIS A 41 8.86 -25.74 -3.41
N PRO A 42 10.12 -25.88 -3.84
CA PRO A 42 11.19 -26.23 -2.92
C PRO A 42 11.27 -25.15 -1.84
N GLU A 43 11.17 -25.57 -0.57
CA GLU A 43 11.39 -24.68 0.56
C GLU A 43 12.80 -24.10 0.48
N VAL A 44 12.89 -22.86 0.01
CA VAL A 44 14.07 -22.03 0.23
C VAL A 44 14.04 -21.65 1.69
N ASN A 45 15.03 -22.11 2.45
CA ASN A 45 15.21 -21.80 3.86
C ASN A 45 15.44 -20.28 4.01
N TYR A 46 14.36 -19.53 4.22
CA TYR A 46 14.46 -18.13 4.60
C TYR A 46 14.85 -18.05 6.08
N PRO A 47 15.76 -17.14 6.46
CA PRO A 47 16.09 -16.91 7.87
C PRO A 47 14.80 -16.55 8.66
N PRO A 48 14.78 -16.78 9.99
CA PRO A 48 13.61 -16.54 10.81
C PRO A 48 13.09 -15.11 10.62
N ARG A 49 11.80 -14.96 10.30
CA ARG A 49 11.11 -13.67 10.14
C ARG A 49 11.32 -12.82 11.40
N SER A 50 12.23 -11.87 11.34
CA SER A 50 12.36 -10.81 12.34
C SER A 50 11.18 -9.84 12.21
N ASN A 51 10.96 -9.03 13.24
CA ASN A 51 9.89 -8.03 13.43
C ASN A 51 9.84 -6.90 12.35
N LEU A 52 9.92 -7.23 11.06
CA LEU A 52 9.65 -6.30 9.97
C LEU A 52 8.14 -6.26 9.72
N ASN A 53 7.60 -5.06 9.53
CA ASN A 53 6.20 -4.88 9.14
C ASN A 53 5.96 -5.71 7.87
N ARG A 54 4.89 -6.53 7.86
CA ARG A 54 4.60 -7.38 6.70
C ARG A 54 4.03 -6.52 5.58
N VAL A 55 4.87 -6.14 4.64
CA VAL A 55 4.55 -5.22 3.54
C VAL A 55 4.28 -5.99 2.25
N ALA A 56 3.25 -5.57 1.50
CA ALA A 56 3.03 -5.97 0.12
C ALA A 56 2.98 -4.76 -0.81
N LYS A 57 3.52 -4.89 -2.03
CA LYS A 57 3.36 -3.89 -3.08
C LYS A 57 2.11 -4.17 -3.91
N VAL A 58 1.44 -3.12 -4.35
CA VAL A 58 0.21 -3.17 -5.13
C VAL A 58 0.30 -2.21 -6.30
N SER A 59 -0.10 -2.65 -7.49
CA SER A 59 -0.21 -1.81 -8.68
C SER A 59 -1.35 -2.28 -9.57
N MET A 60 -1.57 -1.60 -10.68
CA MET A 60 -2.46 -2.03 -11.76
C MET A 60 -1.83 -1.72 -13.12
N LEU A 61 -1.97 -2.66 -14.05
CA LEU A 61 -1.58 -2.50 -15.44
C LEU A 61 -2.39 -3.47 -16.29
N TYR A 62 -3.29 -2.92 -17.11
CA TYR A 62 -4.21 -3.65 -17.98
C TYR A 62 -4.45 -2.88 -19.28
N GLY A 63 -5.10 -3.53 -20.25
CA GLY A 63 -5.29 -3.00 -21.60
C GLY A 63 -4.16 -3.41 -22.55
N GLU A 64 -3.89 -2.57 -23.54
CA GLU A 64 -2.84 -2.83 -24.53
C GLU A 64 -1.45 -2.92 -23.85
N PRO A 65 -0.63 -3.92 -24.21
CA PRO A 65 0.70 -4.07 -23.63
C PRO A 65 1.57 -2.82 -23.80
N ASN A 66 2.05 -2.27 -22.68
CA ASN A 66 3.03 -1.19 -22.66
C ASN A 66 4.33 -1.67 -22.04
N HIS A 67 5.35 -1.85 -22.88
CA HIS A 67 6.65 -2.40 -22.46
C HIS A 67 7.38 -1.51 -21.44
N MET A 68 7.19 -0.19 -21.46
CA MET A 68 7.81 0.72 -20.48
C MET A 68 7.19 0.54 -19.10
N TYR A 69 5.87 0.41 -19.02
CA TYR A 69 5.19 0.11 -17.76
C TYR A 69 5.53 -1.28 -17.23
N GLU A 70 5.64 -2.29 -18.08
CA GLU A 70 6.09 -3.62 -17.62
C GLU A 70 7.51 -3.58 -17.06
N ARG A 71 8.46 -2.88 -17.72
CA ARG A 71 9.82 -2.69 -17.19
C ARG A 71 9.82 -1.92 -15.86
N ALA A 72 8.96 -0.91 -15.73
CA ALA A 72 8.80 -0.16 -14.49
C ALA A 72 8.29 -1.05 -13.34
N LEU A 73 7.25 -1.87 -13.58
CA LEU A 73 6.77 -2.87 -12.61
C LEU A 73 7.86 -3.89 -12.26
N GLN A 74 8.66 -4.34 -13.23
CA GLN A 74 9.79 -5.23 -12.97
C GLN A 74 10.83 -4.60 -12.04
N SER A 75 11.04 -3.28 -12.07
CA SER A 75 11.90 -2.60 -11.10
C SER A 75 11.36 -2.74 -9.66
N HIS A 76 10.04 -2.64 -9.49
CA HIS A 76 9.38 -2.84 -8.20
C HIS A 76 9.42 -4.29 -7.74
N GLU A 77 9.28 -5.26 -8.66
CA GLU A 77 9.42 -6.68 -8.38
C GLU A 77 10.84 -7.05 -7.95
N ARG A 78 11.88 -6.51 -8.61
CA ARG A 78 13.29 -6.70 -8.22
C ARG A 78 13.52 -6.22 -6.80
N HIS A 79 13.06 -5.02 -6.48
CA HIS A 79 13.09 -4.49 -5.12
C HIS A 79 12.31 -5.37 -4.14
N GLY A 80 11.11 -5.82 -4.51
CA GLY A 80 10.30 -6.71 -3.68
C GLY A 80 11.00 -8.02 -3.36
N LYS A 81 11.73 -8.61 -4.31
CA LYS A 81 12.49 -9.85 -4.10
C LYS A 81 13.63 -9.68 -3.09
N ILE A 82 14.31 -8.52 -3.08
CA ILE A 82 15.40 -8.24 -2.13
C ILE A 82 14.86 -8.18 -0.70
N TRP A 83 13.73 -7.51 -0.50
CA TRP A 83 13.16 -7.24 0.83
C TRP A 83 12.05 -8.20 1.25
N GLY A 84 11.67 -9.16 0.40
CA GLY A 84 10.62 -10.13 0.69
C GLY A 84 9.19 -9.60 0.57
N TYR A 85 8.96 -8.53 -0.20
CA TYR A 85 7.63 -7.99 -0.44
C TYR A 85 6.94 -8.70 -1.60
N PRO A 86 5.80 -9.38 -1.38
CA PRO A 86 4.96 -9.84 -2.48
C PRO A 86 4.43 -8.64 -3.27
N MET A 87 4.21 -8.84 -4.57
CA MET A 87 3.66 -7.82 -5.46
C MET A 87 2.36 -8.30 -6.08
N HIS A 88 1.32 -7.48 -5.95
CA HIS A 88 -0.01 -7.72 -6.50
C HIS A 88 -0.26 -6.71 -7.63
N VAL A 89 -0.50 -7.20 -8.85
CA VAL A 89 -0.81 -6.34 -10.00
C VAL A 89 -2.19 -6.69 -10.52
N LEU A 90 -3.12 -5.73 -10.48
CA LEU A 90 -4.39 -5.88 -11.17
C LEU A 90 -4.14 -5.85 -12.68
N ARG A 91 -4.47 -6.95 -13.36
CA ARG A 91 -4.27 -7.13 -14.81
C ARG A 91 -5.56 -7.01 -15.62
N GLN A 92 -6.68 -6.72 -14.99
CA GLN A 92 -8.00 -6.65 -15.61
C GLN A 92 -8.70 -5.36 -15.21
N ASP A 93 -9.46 -4.78 -16.15
CA ASP A 93 -10.34 -3.65 -15.86
C ASP A 93 -11.58 -4.16 -15.12
N ILE A 94 -11.74 -3.79 -13.86
CA ILE A 94 -12.81 -4.31 -12.98
C ILE A 94 -13.82 -3.24 -12.56
N SER A 95 -13.54 -1.97 -12.87
CA SER A 95 -14.34 -0.82 -12.45
C SER A 95 -14.26 0.29 -13.51
N VAL A 96 -15.14 1.28 -13.44
CA VAL A 96 -15.16 2.33 -14.47
C VAL A 96 -14.04 3.33 -14.23
N GLY A 97 -13.05 3.40 -15.13
CA GLY A 97 -12.03 4.45 -15.17
C GLY A 97 -11.19 4.53 -13.89
N PHE A 98 -11.15 5.71 -13.28
CA PHE A 98 -10.31 6.02 -12.11
C PHE A 98 -10.60 5.16 -10.87
N TRP A 99 -11.76 4.49 -10.81
CA TRP A 99 -12.19 3.73 -9.63
C TRP A 99 -11.55 2.35 -9.49
N ASN A 100 -10.75 1.88 -10.45
CA ASN A 100 -10.04 0.60 -10.36
C ASN A 100 -9.07 0.54 -9.17
N LYS A 101 -8.28 1.59 -8.95
CA LYS A 101 -7.33 1.70 -7.83
C LYS A 101 -8.02 1.49 -6.47
N PRO A 102 -9.01 2.31 -6.06
CA PRO A 102 -9.68 2.11 -4.78
C PRO A 102 -10.46 0.79 -4.71
N SER A 103 -11.04 0.31 -5.82
CA SER A 103 -11.76 -0.98 -5.85
C SER A 103 -10.82 -2.15 -5.55
N TYR A 104 -9.66 -2.17 -6.21
CA TYR A 104 -8.68 -3.24 -6.04
C TYR A 104 -8.03 -3.21 -4.66
N LEU A 105 -7.62 -2.02 -4.19
CA LEU A 105 -7.11 -1.84 -2.84
C LEU A 105 -8.11 -2.32 -1.79
N LEU A 106 -9.40 -1.98 -1.93
CA LEU A 106 -10.43 -2.46 -1.01
C LEU A 106 -10.51 -3.99 -0.99
N SER A 107 -10.46 -4.64 -2.16
CA SER A 107 -10.49 -6.10 -2.26
C SER A 107 -9.32 -6.76 -1.53
N LEU A 108 -8.12 -6.20 -1.64
CA LEU A 108 -6.92 -6.71 -0.98
C LEU A 108 -6.97 -6.47 0.53
N VAL A 109 -7.39 -5.29 0.98
CA VAL A 109 -7.56 -5.00 2.41
C VAL A 109 -8.55 -5.98 3.05
N ILE A 110 -9.67 -6.26 2.39
CA ILE A 110 -10.66 -7.24 2.87
C ILE A 110 -10.04 -8.64 2.93
N ALA A 111 -9.32 -9.06 1.88
CA ALA A 111 -8.67 -10.37 1.83
C ALA A 111 -7.62 -10.55 2.93
N GLU A 112 -6.82 -9.52 3.23
CA GLU A 112 -5.85 -9.55 4.32
C GLU A 112 -6.52 -9.53 5.70
N LEU A 113 -7.58 -8.74 5.89
CA LEU A 113 -8.34 -8.72 7.15
C LEU A 113 -9.06 -10.04 7.46
N ALA A 114 -9.36 -10.84 6.45
CA ALA A 114 -9.94 -12.18 6.61
C ALA A 114 -8.95 -13.24 7.12
N LYS A 115 -7.64 -12.96 7.07
CA LYS A 115 -6.59 -13.84 7.60
C LYS A 115 -6.34 -13.58 9.10
N PRO A 116 -5.78 -14.56 9.84
CA PRO A 116 -5.31 -14.33 11.20
C PRO A 116 -4.31 -13.16 11.28
N ALA A 117 -4.35 -12.41 12.39
CA ALA A 117 -3.54 -11.19 12.56
C ALA A 117 -2.02 -11.41 12.43
N GLY A 118 -1.51 -12.61 12.74
CA GLY A 118 -0.10 -12.98 12.58
C GLY A 118 0.30 -13.37 11.16
N GLU A 119 -0.67 -13.66 10.29
CA GLU A 119 -0.45 -14.16 8.93
C GLU A 119 -0.69 -13.10 7.85
N ARG A 120 -1.56 -12.12 8.13
CA ARG A 120 -1.91 -11.06 7.18
C ARG A 120 -0.81 -10.04 6.97
N MET A 121 -0.76 -9.42 5.80
CA MET A 121 0.02 -8.20 5.59
C MET A 121 -0.47 -7.10 6.54
N GLU A 122 0.45 -6.26 6.98
CA GLU A 122 0.16 -5.10 7.82
C GLU A 122 -0.01 -3.84 6.98
N TRP A 123 0.78 -3.70 5.91
CA TRP A 123 0.74 -2.55 5.03
C TRP A 123 0.72 -2.96 3.56
N LEU A 124 -0.13 -2.29 2.78
CA LEU A 124 -0.13 -2.33 1.33
C LEU A 124 0.49 -1.04 0.80
N ILE A 125 1.41 -1.14 -0.15
CA ILE A 125 2.04 0.01 -0.79
C ILE A 125 1.52 0.08 -2.21
N TRP A 126 0.65 1.05 -2.47
CA TRP A 126 0.25 1.36 -3.83
C TRP A 126 1.40 2.04 -4.56
N VAL A 127 1.68 1.59 -5.78
CA VAL A 127 2.61 2.23 -6.71
C VAL A 127 1.98 2.33 -8.11
N ASP A 128 1.92 3.53 -8.67
CA ASP A 128 1.48 3.71 -10.07
C ASP A 128 2.50 3.06 -11.03
N ALA A 129 2.01 2.55 -12.16
CA ALA A 129 2.81 1.82 -13.15
C ALA A 129 3.85 2.69 -13.86
N ASP A 130 3.72 4.01 -13.76
CA ASP A 130 4.68 5.03 -14.20
C ASP A 130 5.62 5.46 -13.06
N SER A 131 6.02 4.53 -12.20
CA SER A 131 7.06 4.76 -11.19
C SER A 131 8.15 3.69 -11.28
N ILE A 132 9.41 4.10 -11.11
CA ILE A 132 10.59 3.23 -11.24
C ILE A 132 11.42 3.30 -9.96
N ILE A 133 11.76 2.14 -9.39
CA ILE A 133 12.73 2.06 -8.29
C ILE A 133 14.12 2.43 -8.81
N LEU A 134 14.73 3.44 -8.19
CA LEU A 134 16.09 3.89 -8.50
C LEU A 134 17.13 3.28 -7.55
N ASN A 135 16.80 3.14 -6.28
CA ASN A 135 17.69 2.59 -5.26
C ASN A 135 17.07 1.37 -4.59
N ASN A 136 17.66 0.19 -4.84
CA ASN A 136 17.16 -1.08 -4.31
C ASN A 136 17.57 -1.35 -2.85
N GLU A 137 18.46 -0.54 -2.29
CA GLU A 137 18.97 -0.70 -0.91
C GLU A 137 18.04 -0.11 0.16
N ILE A 138 16.88 0.44 -0.23
CA ILE A 138 16.00 1.17 0.69
C ILE A 138 14.77 0.31 1.07
N PRO A 139 14.69 -0.21 2.30
CA PRO A 139 13.50 -0.91 2.77
C PRO A 139 12.31 0.05 2.91
N MET A 140 11.11 -0.45 2.65
CA MET A 140 9.89 0.35 2.75
C MET A 140 9.50 0.66 4.19
N GLU A 141 9.92 -0.16 5.16
CA GLU A 141 9.57 -0.03 6.57
C GLU A 141 10.10 1.25 7.21
N ILE A 142 11.15 1.85 6.67
CA ILE A 142 11.69 3.11 7.21
C ILE A 142 10.70 4.28 7.02
N PHE A 143 9.81 4.17 6.04
CA PHE A 143 8.76 5.15 5.76
C PHE A 143 7.43 4.83 6.46
N LEU A 144 7.37 3.75 7.24
CA LEU A 144 6.16 3.38 7.97
C LEU A 144 6.17 3.97 9.38
N PRO A 145 4.98 4.26 9.96
CA PRO A 145 4.90 4.71 11.33
C PRO A 145 5.43 3.62 12.28
N PRO A 146 6.10 4.02 13.38
CA PRO A 146 6.43 3.11 14.47
C PRO A 146 5.18 2.41 15.03
N SER A 147 5.35 1.16 15.50
CA SER A 147 4.24 0.28 15.95
C SER A 147 3.35 0.84 17.09
N ASP A 148 3.84 1.84 17.84
CA ASP A 148 3.08 2.53 18.89
C ASP A 148 2.13 3.60 18.34
N MET A 149 2.35 4.11 17.13
CA MET A 149 1.52 5.10 16.45
C MET A 149 0.33 4.45 15.71
N LYS A 150 -0.49 3.72 16.47
CA LYS A 150 -1.61 2.90 15.94
C LYS A 150 -2.74 3.69 15.28
N ASP A 151 -2.77 5.00 15.48
CA ASP A 151 -3.77 5.91 14.90
C ASP A 151 -3.40 6.38 13.49
N VAL A 152 -2.25 5.96 12.93
CA VAL A 152 -1.89 6.21 11.53
C VAL A 152 -2.33 5.02 10.66
N HIS A 153 -3.11 5.32 9.63
CA HIS A 153 -3.67 4.33 8.70
C HIS A 153 -3.33 4.60 7.23
N LEU A 154 -2.92 5.83 6.90
CA LEU A 154 -2.47 6.21 5.57
C LEU A 154 -1.18 7.04 5.69
N VAL A 155 -0.14 6.64 4.96
CA VAL A 155 1.04 7.47 4.70
C VAL A 155 1.04 7.83 3.22
N ALA A 156 1.09 9.12 2.91
CA ALA A 156 1.05 9.62 1.54
C ALA A 156 2.04 10.78 1.35
N ALA A 157 2.05 11.36 0.15
CA ALA A 157 2.74 12.60 -0.16
C ALA A 157 1.75 13.63 -0.69
N GLN A 158 2.08 14.91 -0.55
CA GLN A 158 1.32 16.00 -1.15
C GLN A 158 1.98 16.51 -2.44
N ASP A 159 1.14 16.91 -3.39
CA ASP A 159 1.52 17.67 -4.57
C ASP A 159 0.76 19.01 -4.60
N GLN A 160 0.77 19.73 -5.71
CA GLN A 160 0.03 21.00 -5.88
C GLN A 160 -1.49 20.87 -5.65
N ASN A 161 -2.04 19.66 -5.66
CA ASN A 161 -3.45 19.37 -5.38
C ASN A 161 -3.70 19.01 -3.91
N GLY A 162 -2.66 18.94 -3.06
CA GLY A 162 -2.75 18.62 -1.62
C GLY A 162 -2.81 17.12 -1.28
N LEU A 163 -2.80 16.24 -2.28
CA LEU A 163 -2.63 14.79 -2.13
C LEU A 163 -2.12 14.24 -3.45
N ASN A 164 -1.10 13.41 -3.43
CA ASN A 164 -0.75 12.56 -4.56
C ASN A 164 -0.98 11.09 -4.22
N THR A 165 -1.73 10.39 -5.07
CA THR A 165 -2.09 8.97 -4.87
C THR A 165 -1.26 8.00 -5.69
N GLY A 166 -0.14 8.45 -6.27
CA GLY A 166 0.73 7.60 -7.07
C GLY A 166 1.62 6.68 -6.23
N ILE A 167 1.97 7.11 -5.01
CA ILE A 167 2.63 6.26 -4.01
C ILE A 167 1.95 6.49 -2.66
N MET A 168 1.36 5.43 -2.08
CA MET A 168 0.67 5.49 -0.78
C MET A 168 0.87 4.20 0.00
N PHE A 169 1.01 4.32 1.32
CA PHE A 169 1.07 3.18 2.24
C PHE A 169 -0.25 3.10 3.01
N LEU A 170 -0.99 2.01 2.82
CA LEU A 170 -2.29 1.78 3.41
C LEU A 170 -2.20 0.69 4.48
N HIS A 171 -2.57 1.01 5.70
CA HIS A 171 -2.65 0.04 6.79
C HIS A 171 -3.80 -0.93 6.51
N VAL A 172 -3.55 -2.23 6.64
CA VAL A 172 -4.58 -3.27 6.63
C VAL A 172 -5.41 -3.16 7.93
N HIS A 173 -6.43 -2.31 7.87
CA HIS A 173 -7.25 -1.93 9.02
C HIS A 173 -8.69 -1.61 8.60
N PRO A 174 -9.71 -1.83 9.46
CA PRO A 174 -11.10 -1.44 9.16
C PRO A 174 -11.28 0.03 8.79
N TRP A 175 -10.42 0.92 9.30
CA TRP A 175 -10.39 2.33 8.89
C TRP A 175 -10.22 2.49 7.38
N THR A 176 -9.33 1.69 6.77
CA THR A 176 -9.04 1.72 5.34
C THR A 176 -10.22 1.20 4.52
N ILE A 177 -10.97 0.23 5.03
CA ILE A 177 -12.23 -0.22 4.41
C ILE A 177 -13.21 0.96 4.32
N SER A 178 -13.47 1.63 5.45
CA SER A 178 -14.40 2.77 5.49
C SER A 178 -13.95 3.90 4.56
N PHE A 179 -12.66 4.23 4.60
CA PHE A 179 -12.05 5.25 3.75
C PHE A 179 -12.29 4.96 2.26
N LEU A 180 -11.88 3.79 1.77
CA LEU A 180 -12.02 3.42 0.36
C LEU A 180 -13.49 3.27 -0.08
N THR A 181 -14.35 2.78 0.82
CA THR A 181 -15.79 2.67 0.56
C THR A 181 -16.41 4.05 0.38
N GLU A 182 -16.12 5.00 1.28
CA GLU A 182 -16.60 6.37 1.15
C GLU A 182 -16.03 7.09 -0.07
N THR A 183 -14.76 6.84 -0.42
CA THR A 183 -14.14 7.38 -1.64
C THR A 183 -14.89 6.94 -2.89
N MET A 184 -15.20 5.66 -3.04
CA MET A 184 -15.96 5.16 -4.19
C MET A 184 -17.44 5.57 -4.15
N GLY A 185 -18.00 5.75 -2.95
CA GLY A 185 -19.36 6.25 -2.78
C GLY A 185 -19.49 7.75 -3.11
N TYR A 186 -18.42 8.53 -2.95
CA TYR A 186 -18.40 9.99 -3.15
C TYR A 186 -19.14 10.47 -4.40
N PRO A 187 -18.81 10.00 -5.62
CA PRO A 187 -19.50 10.44 -6.83
C PRO A 187 -20.97 10.01 -6.90
N LEU A 188 -21.39 9.00 -6.15
CA LEU A 188 -22.76 8.48 -6.18
C LEU A 188 -23.73 9.35 -5.38
N TYR A 189 -23.26 9.94 -4.27
CA TYR A 189 -24.09 10.77 -3.40
C TYR A 189 -23.82 12.28 -3.55
N LEU A 190 -22.76 12.68 -4.26
CA LEU A 190 -22.48 14.07 -4.68
C LEU A 190 -22.15 14.14 -6.19
N PRO A 191 -23.08 13.73 -7.08
CA PRO A 191 -22.83 13.66 -8.53
C PRO A 191 -22.57 15.03 -9.18
N GLU A 192 -22.96 16.12 -8.53
CA GLU A 192 -22.75 17.49 -8.99
C GLU A 192 -21.31 18.02 -8.78
N VAL A 193 -20.50 17.31 -7.99
CA VAL A 193 -19.12 17.72 -7.73
C VAL A 193 -18.22 17.23 -8.87
N ASP A 194 -17.61 18.18 -9.58
CA ASP A 194 -16.56 17.88 -10.54
C ASP A 194 -15.27 17.44 -9.83
N LEU A 195 -14.84 16.21 -10.11
CA LEU A 195 -13.61 15.61 -9.57
C LEU A 195 -12.41 15.76 -10.53
N GLY A 196 -12.62 16.37 -11.71
CA GLY A 196 -11.57 16.66 -12.68
C GLY A 196 -10.94 15.42 -13.31
N ARG A 197 -9.67 15.55 -13.73
CA ARG A 197 -8.92 14.53 -14.49
C ARG A 197 -8.25 13.46 -13.65
N SER A 198 -8.29 13.59 -12.32
CA SER A 198 -7.73 12.63 -11.37
C SER A 198 -8.77 12.32 -10.30
N ALA A 199 -9.89 11.75 -10.75
CA ALA A 199 -11.11 11.69 -9.93
C ALA A 199 -10.95 10.81 -8.67
N ASP A 200 -10.13 9.76 -8.73
CA ASP A 200 -9.77 8.94 -7.58
C ASP A 200 -8.98 9.74 -6.54
N GLN A 201 -7.97 10.49 -6.98
CA GLN A 201 -7.14 11.34 -6.12
C GLN A 201 -7.96 12.44 -5.46
N GLU A 202 -8.76 13.17 -6.24
CA GLU A 202 -9.60 14.25 -5.70
C GLU A 202 -10.69 13.69 -4.77
N GLY A 203 -11.29 12.55 -5.11
CA GLY A 203 -12.23 11.84 -4.25
C GLY A 203 -11.60 11.46 -2.92
N MET A 204 -10.42 10.82 -2.94
CA MET A 204 -9.67 10.45 -1.73
C MET A 204 -9.33 11.68 -0.88
N ARG A 205 -8.80 12.75 -1.49
CA ARG A 205 -8.45 13.99 -0.78
C ARG A 205 -9.65 14.59 -0.04
N ARG A 206 -10.82 14.64 -0.69
CA ARG A 206 -12.05 15.16 -0.06
C ARG A 206 -12.51 14.30 1.11
N ILE A 207 -12.43 12.97 0.99
CA ILE A 207 -12.75 12.08 2.10
C ILE A 207 -11.77 12.26 3.26
N LEU A 208 -10.46 12.35 2.98
CA LEU A 208 -9.44 12.57 4.01
C LEU A 208 -9.66 13.87 4.79
N ASN A 209 -10.15 14.92 4.13
CA ASN A 209 -10.44 16.21 4.75
C ASN A 209 -11.72 16.24 5.60
N LYS A 210 -12.53 15.18 5.59
CA LYS A 210 -13.70 15.11 6.47
C LYS A 210 -13.27 15.05 7.94
N THR A 211 -13.92 15.88 8.76
CA THR A 211 -13.79 15.90 10.23
C THR A 211 -15.00 15.29 10.95
N THR A 212 -15.93 14.74 10.18
CA THR A 212 -17.13 14.02 10.65
C THR A 212 -17.35 12.78 9.78
N GLY A 213 -18.14 11.82 10.26
CA GLY A 213 -18.35 10.54 9.57
C GLY A 213 -17.20 9.57 9.80
N GLY A 214 -16.97 8.63 8.88
CA GLY A 214 -15.99 7.56 9.09
C GLY A 214 -16.36 6.59 10.23
N PRO A 215 -15.48 5.63 10.54
CA PRO A 215 -15.81 4.48 11.40
C PRO A 215 -16.17 4.84 12.85
N ASN A 216 -15.77 6.02 13.34
CA ASN A 216 -16.02 6.50 14.70
C ASN A 216 -16.71 7.88 14.74
N GLY A 217 -17.22 8.37 13.60
CA GLY A 217 -17.88 9.67 13.50
C GLY A 217 -16.95 10.89 13.50
N GLN A 218 -15.62 10.73 13.57
CA GLN A 218 -14.62 11.81 13.62
C GLN A 218 -13.96 12.14 12.28
N GLY A 219 -14.41 11.49 11.20
CA GLY A 219 -13.81 11.62 9.87
C GLY A 219 -12.47 10.87 9.74
N TYR A 220 -11.60 11.36 8.86
CA TYR A 220 -10.39 10.65 8.42
C TYR A 220 -9.10 11.45 8.63
N ALA A 221 -9.20 12.76 8.84
CA ALA A 221 -8.05 13.67 8.85
C ALA A 221 -6.95 13.30 9.86
N ASP A 222 -7.29 12.71 11.01
CA ASP A 222 -6.31 12.34 12.04
C ASP A 222 -5.59 11.01 11.74
N GLY A 223 -6.11 10.23 10.78
CA GLY A 223 -5.60 8.91 10.37
C GLY A 223 -4.58 8.93 9.23
N VAL A 224 -4.36 10.09 8.61
CA VAL A 224 -3.39 10.29 7.52
C VAL A 224 -2.18 11.08 8.01
N VAL A 225 -1.01 10.75 7.48
CA VAL A 225 0.21 11.55 7.61
C VAL A 225 0.89 11.67 6.24
N TYR A 226 1.49 12.83 6.00
CA TYR A 226 2.21 13.15 4.79
C TYR A 226 3.72 13.16 5.04
N LEU A 227 4.46 12.41 4.24
CA LEU A 227 5.92 12.46 4.16
C LEU A 227 6.36 13.48 3.11
N PRO A 228 7.57 14.05 3.25
CA PRO A 228 8.16 14.86 2.18
C PRO A 228 8.12 14.09 0.86
N ARG A 229 7.48 14.67 -0.15
CA ARG A 229 7.25 14.01 -1.44
C ARG A 229 8.52 13.41 -2.06
N PRO A 230 9.70 14.09 -2.06
CA PRO A 230 10.95 13.50 -2.59
C PRO A 230 11.49 12.27 -1.84
N TRP A 231 10.86 11.85 -0.74
CA TRP A 231 11.28 10.63 -0.03
C TRP A 231 10.63 9.38 -0.61
N ILE A 232 9.35 9.47 -0.97
CA ILE A 232 8.55 8.31 -1.35
C ILE A 232 7.93 8.44 -2.74
N ASN A 233 7.91 9.63 -3.33
CA ASN A 233 7.14 9.95 -4.52
C ASN A 233 7.81 11.09 -5.32
N THR A 234 9.10 10.92 -5.59
CA THR A 234 9.95 11.93 -6.23
C THR A 234 9.62 12.10 -7.70
N TYR A 235 9.45 13.32 -8.17
CA TYR A 235 8.99 13.55 -9.53
C TYR A 235 10.13 13.64 -10.54
N GLU A 236 9.86 13.13 -11.73
CA GLU A 236 10.48 13.62 -12.96
C GLU A 236 9.61 14.74 -13.54
N TRP A 237 10.20 15.92 -13.69
CA TRP A 237 9.64 17.01 -14.49
C TRP A 237 10.21 16.98 -15.90
N ASP A 238 9.56 17.69 -16.83
CA ASP A 238 10.05 17.82 -18.20
C ASP A 238 11.51 18.30 -18.30
N TRP A 239 11.94 19.13 -17.36
CA TRP A 239 13.26 19.75 -17.38
C TRP A 239 14.27 19.07 -16.44
N ALA A 240 13.82 18.32 -15.43
CA ALA A 240 14.71 17.74 -14.43
C ALA A 240 14.03 16.71 -13.54
N TYR A 241 14.85 15.79 -13.04
CA TYR A 241 14.55 15.01 -11.85
C TYR A 241 14.61 15.90 -10.61
N GLU A 242 13.58 15.85 -9.77
CA GLU A 242 13.51 16.62 -8.52
C GLU A 242 14.49 16.13 -7.46
N GLY A 243 14.74 14.81 -7.45
CA GLY A 243 15.54 14.18 -6.41
C GLY A 243 17.04 14.27 -6.66
N LYS A 244 17.74 13.39 -5.96
CA LYS A 244 19.18 13.23 -6.03
C LYS A 244 19.56 11.74 -6.04
N LYS A 245 20.84 11.48 -6.31
CA LYS A 245 21.40 10.13 -6.22
C LYS A 245 21.13 9.53 -4.83
N GLY A 246 20.73 8.26 -4.81
CA GLY A 246 20.39 7.53 -3.60
C GLY A 246 18.94 7.64 -3.15
N ASP A 247 18.12 8.48 -3.79
CA ASP A 247 16.67 8.51 -3.52
C ASP A 247 15.99 7.20 -3.99
N LEU A 248 14.84 6.89 -3.38
CA LEU A 248 14.14 5.62 -3.56
C LEU A 248 13.70 5.34 -5.01
N LEU A 249 12.96 6.27 -5.59
CA LEU A 249 12.25 6.07 -6.85
C LEU A 249 12.04 7.37 -7.61
N VAL A 250 11.62 7.25 -8.87
CA VAL A 250 11.13 8.34 -9.71
C VAL A 250 9.72 8.03 -10.17
N HIS A 251 8.85 9.04 -10.20
CA HIS A 251 7.46 8.98 -10.66
C HIS A 251 7.25 10.00 -11.78
N PHE A 252 6.47 9.64 -12.82
CA PHE A 252 6.26 10.44 -14.03
C PHE A 252 4.82 10.99 -14.16
N PRO A 253 4.25 11.68 -13.13
CA PRO A 253 2.86 12.11 -13.17
C PRO A 253 2.66 13.27 -14.15
N GLY A 254 1.55 13.24 -14.89
CA GLY A 254 1.12 14.39 -15.71
C GLY A 254 2.01 14.72 -16.91
N LEU A 255 2.99 13.89 -17.28
CA LEU A 255 3.84 14.10 -18.46
C LEU A 255 3.21 13.64 -19.78
N GLU A 256 2.04 13.00 -19.73
CA GLU A 256 1.39 12.39 -20.90
C GLU A 256 2.38 11.56 -21.75
N GLU A 257 2.42 11.75 -23.08
CA GLU A 257 3.34 11.06 -23.99
C GLU A 257 4.81 11.47 -23.81
N ARG A 258 5.08 12.62 -23.17
CA ARG A 258 6.45 13.07 -22.91
C ARG A 258 7.17 12.20 -21.89
N ARG A 259 6.44 11.38 -21.11
CA ARG A 259 7.04 10.46 -20.14
C ARG A 259 7.95 9.41 -20.78
N TRP A 260 7.68 8.98 -22.01
CA TRP A 260 8.35 7.82 -22.60
C TRP A 260 9.87 7.94 -22.72
N PRO A 261 10.44 9.04 -23.28
CA PRO A 261 11.90 9.19 -23.30
C PRO A 261 12.51 9.29 -21.91
N HIS A 262 11.81 9.87 -20.92
CA HIS A 262 12.30 9.94 -19.54
C HIS A 262 12.29 8.57 -18.89
N MET A 263 11.19 7.81 -19.00
CA MET A 263 11.10 6.44 -18.52
C MET A 263 12.17 5.56 -19.16
N ALA A 264 12.34 5.63 -20.48
CA ALA A 264 13.37 4.87 -21.20
C ALA A 264 14.76 5.10 -20.61
N LYS A 265 15.15 6.38 -20.45
CA LYS A 265 16.42 6.78 -19.85
C LYS A 265 16.60 6.19 -18.45
N TRP A 266 15.59 6.31 -17.59
CA TRP A 266 15.67 5.81 -16.22
C TRP A 266 15.71 4.29 -16.14
N LEU A 267 14.91 3.60 -16.94
CA LEU A 267 14.92 2.14 -17.06
C LEU A 267 16.29 1.64 -17.51
N ASP A 268 16.87 2.26 -18.55
CA ASP A 268 18.20 1.89 -19.05
C ASP A 268 19.26 2.06 -17.95
N ILE A 269 19.21 3.15 -17.17
CA ILE A 269 20.10 3.37 -16.02
C ILE A 269 19.96 2.24 -14.99
N VAL A 270 18.74 1.96 -14.51
CA VAL A 270 18.54 1.00 -13.41
C VAL A 270 18.72 -0.47 -13.84
N GLU A 271 18.67 -0.75 -15.13
CA GLU A 271 18.88 -2.09 -15.69
C GLU A 271 20.33 -2.35 -16.07
N THR A 272 21.06 -1.33 -16.56
CA THR A 272 22.43 -1.50 -17.09
C THR A 272 23.51 -1.01 -16.14
N THR A 273 23.22 0.05 -15.37
CA THR A 273 24.19 0.70 -14.48
C THR A 273 23.58 1.01 -13.10
N PRO A 274 22.94 0.04 -12.41
CA PRO A 274 22.22 0.30 -11.16
C PRO A 274 23.11 0.95 -10.08
N HIS A 275 24.40 0.60 -10.01
CA HIS A 275 25.37 1.21 -9.07
C HIS A 275 25.59 2.72 -9.27
N ALA A 276 25.18 3.28 -10.42
CA ALA A 276 25.24 4.72 -10.64
C ALA A 276 24.27 5.48 -9.73
N TRP A 277 23.16 4.85 -9.34
CA TRP A 277 22.08 5.45 -8.55
C TRP A 277 21.82 4.78 -7.20
N ASN A 278 22.03 3.47 -7.09
CA ASN A 278 22.01 2.77 -5.81
C ASN A 278 23.07 3.36 -4.87
N LEU A 279 22.65 3.66 -3.63
CA LEU A 279 23.54 3.98 -2.52
C LEU A 279 23.13 3.11 -1.33
N PRO A 280 24.10 2.58 -0.53
CA PRO A 280 23.79 1.91 0.71
C PRO A 280 22.87 2.76 1.60
N LEU A 281 21.92 2.12 2.30
CA LEU A 281 20.91 2.80 3.10
C LEU A 281 21.51 3.83 4.08
N GLU A 282 22.64 3.48 4.68
CA GLU A 282 23.37 4.30 5.65
C GLU A 282 23.90 5.62 5.04
N GLU A 283 24.20 5.62 3.73
CA GLU A 283 24.71 6.78 3.01
C GLU A 283 23.60 7.70 2.46
N THR A 284 22.36 7.20 2.37
CA THR A 284 21.21 7.98 1.88
C THR A 284 20.74 9.05 2.88
N GLY A 285 21.08 8.90 4.15
CA GLY A 285 20.55 9.69 5.25
C GLY A 285 19.06 9.45 5.56
N TYR A 286 18.38 8.49 4.92
CA TYR A 286 16.97 8.21 5.20
C TYR A 286 16.74 7.71 6.63
N LEU A 287 17.65 6.91 7.19
CA LEU A 287 17.52 6.40 8.57
C LEU A 287 17.38 7.54 9.59
N ASN A 288 18.27 8.54 9.52
CA ASN A 288 18.22 9.68 10.43
C ASN A 288 16.97 10.53 10.18
N ARG A 289 16.68 10.84 8.91
CA ARG A 289 15.56 11.70 8.52
C ARG A 289 14.20 11.11 8.92
N THR A 290 13.99 9.82 8.70
CA THR A 290 12.74 9.13 9.06
C THR A 290 12.61 8.93 10.57
N ALA A 291 13.69 8.58 11.27
CA ALA A 291 13.69 8.48 12.73
C ALA A 291 13.35 9.82 13.40
N GLU A 292 13.95 10.92 12.92
CA GLU A 292 13.65 12.26 13.38
C GLU A 292 12.20 12.64 13.11
N TYR A 293 11.72 12.43 11.87
CA TYR A 293 10.35 12.71 11.46
C TYR A 293 9.34 12.03 12.40
N TRP A 294 9.47 10.71 12.57
CA TRP A 294 8.53 9.94 13.40
C TRP A 294 8.61 10.31 14.88
N SER A 295 9.81 10.65 15.38
CA SER A 295 9.98 11.13 16.75
C SER A 295 9.26 12.46 16.98
N GLN A 296 9.39 13.41 16.05
CA GLN A 296 8.71 14.71 16.14
C GLN A 296 7.18 14.55 16.05
N LEU A 297 6.68 13.75 15.09
CA LEU A 297 5.24 13.48 14.96
C LEU A 297 4.67 12.79 16.21
N ARG A 298 5.40 11.81 16.77
CA ARG A 298 4.99 11.14 18.02
C ARG A 298 4.81 12.16 19.15
N ARG A 299 5.82 13.00 19.38
CA ARG A 299 5.76 14.05 20.41
C ARG A 299 4.58 14.99 20.21
N ALA A 300 4.37 15.43 18.97
CA ALA A 300 3.26 16.32 18.64
C ALA A 300 1.90 15.66 18.90
N LYS A 301 1.71 14.41 18.46
CA LYS A 301 0.49 13.63 18.74
C LYS A 301 0.27 13.36 20.23
N ASP A 302 1.33 13.14 21.01
CA ASP A 302 1.24 12.93 22.46
C ASP A 302 0.85 14.22 23.21
N SER A 303 1.40 15.37 22.82
CA SER A 303 0.99 16.67 23.34
C SER A 303 -0.48 16.98 22.98
N MET A 304 -0.90 16.67 21.75
CA MET A 304 -2.31 16.74 21.33
C MET A 304 -3.23 15.87 22.20
N LYS A 305 -2.91 14.58 22.35
CA LYS A 305 -3.69 13.63 23.17
C LYS A 305 -3.79 14.09 24.62
N SER A 306 -2.69 14.60 25.19
CA SER A 306 -2.68 15.14 26.55
C SER A 306 -3.58 16.36 26.68
N MET A 307 -3.56 17.26 25.71
CA MET A 307 -4.37 18.48 25.71
C MET A 307 -5.85 18.15 25.54
N GLU A 308 -6.21 17.25 24.64
CA GLU A 308 -7.58 16.76 24.49
C GLU A 308 -8.10 16.14 25.77
N LYS A 309 -7.27 15.38 26.50
CA LYS A 309 -7.64 14.82 27.81
C LYS A 309 -7.96 15.91 28.84
N LYS A 310 -7.14 16.98 28.92
CA LYS A 310 -7.39 18.13 29.80
C LYS A 310 -8.69 18.86 29.45
N ILE A 311 -8.94 19.06 28.16
CA ILE A 311 -10.18 19.70 27.68
C ILE A 311 -11.39 18.83 28.06
N LYS A 312 -11.31 17.50 27.85
CA LYS A 312 -12.38 16.55 28.19
C LYS A 312 -12.62 16.40 29.69
N SER A 313 -11.58 16.55 30.53
CA SER A 313 -11.72 16.52 31.99
C SER A 313 -12.32 17.81 32.57
N GLY A 314 -12.53 18.85 31.75
CA GLY A 314 -13.04 20.15 32.19
C GLY A 314 -11.98 21.01 32.90
N GLU A 315 -10.70 20.67 32.79
CA GLU A 315 -9.61 21.50 33.31
C GLU A 315 -9.61 22.87 32.61
N THR A 316 -9.38 23.93 33.38
CA THR A 316 -9.29 25.29 32.84
C THR A 316 -8.04 25.43 31.98
N VAL A 317 -8.25 25.43 30.67
CA VAL A 317 -7.21 25.71 29.67
C VAL A 317 -7.31 27.16 29.23
N SER A 318 -6.17 27.88 29.19
CA SER A 318 -6.11 29.25 28.69
C SER A 318 -6.54 29.35 27.22
N LYS A 319 -7.06 30.52 26.83
CA LYS A 319 -7.46 30.78 25.43
C LYS A 319 -6.29 30.58 24.46
N SER A 320 -5.11 31.09 24.81
CA SER A 320 -3.89 30.95 24.00
C SER A 320 -3.46 29.49 23.82
N ALA A 321 -3.59 28.65 24.84
CA ALA A 321 -3.25 27.23 24.72
C ALA A 321 -4.25 26.49 23.82
N LYS A 322 -5.54 26.86 23.81
CA LYS A 322 -6.52 26.33 22.87
C LYS A 322 -6.21 26.73 21.43
N GLU A 323 -5.87 28.00 21.19
CA GLU A 323 -5.46 28.48 19.87
C GLU A 323 -4.19 27.76 19.38
N ALA A 324 -3.17 27.60 20.23
CA ALA A 324 -1.96 26.85 19.89
C ALA A 324 -2.24 25.37 19.60
N PHE A 325 -3.18 24.76 20.32
CA PHE A 325 -3.64 23.40 20.08
C PHE A 325 -4.33 23.27 18.71
N ASP A 326 -5.21 24.21 18.35
CA ASP A 326 -5.89 24.20 17.04
C ASP A 326 -4.89 24.43 15.90
N VAL A 327 -3.88 25.28 16.11
CA VAL A 327 -2.78 25.48 15.16
C VAL A 327 -1.97 24.19 14.96
N LEU A 328 -1.54 23.55 16.04
CA LEU A 328 -0.80 22.27 15.95
C LEU A 328 -1.65 21.20 15.27
N LYS A 329 -2.94 21.13 15.59
CA LYS A 329 -3.89 20.20 14.95
C LYS A 329 -3.95 20.41 13.45
N LYS A 330 -4.04 21.68 13.02
CA LYS A 330 -4.07 22.03 11.60
C LYS A 330 -2.75 21.66 10.91
N VAL A 331 -1.62 22.03 11.50
CA VAL A 331 -0.29 21.72 10.96
C VAL A 331 -0.08 20.21 10.82
N LEU A 332 -0.47 19.41 11.81
CA LEU A 332 -0.37 17.94 11.71
C LEU A 332 -1.27 17.34 10.63
N ARG A 333 -2.38 17.99 10.29
CA ARG A 333 -3.32 17.51 9.26
C ARG A 333 -2.93 17.94 7.85
N GLU A 334 -2.38 19.14 7.72
CA GLU A 334 -2.17 19.78 6.41
C GLU A 334 -0.71 19.86 6.01
N GLU A 335 0.22 19.90 6.97
CA GLU A 335 1.64 20.21 6.75
C GLU A 335 2.56 19.24 7.53
N SER A 336 2.15 17.99 7.74
CA SER A 336 2.96 17.03 8.51
C SER A 336 4.30 16.69 7.84
N ASP A 337 4.43 16.95 6.54
CA ASP A 337 5.66 16.84 5.76
C ASP A 337 6.62 18.02 5.96
N ASN A 338 6.17 19.11 6.59
CA ASN A 338 6.98 20.25 6.97
C ASN A 338 7.37 20.18 8.46
N LEU A 339 8.52 19.54 8.74
CA LEU A 339 9.01 19.37 10.11
C LEU A 339 9.28 20.69 10.84
N GLU A 340 9.64 21.76 10.13
CA GLU A 340 9.83 23.07 10.75
C GLU A 340 8.50 23.64 11.26
N SER A 341 7.43 23.56 10.45
CA SER A 341 6.08 23.94 10.86
C SER A 341 5.60 23.11 12.06
N VAL A 342 5.81 21.79 12.03
CA VAL A 342 5.44 20.89 13.13
C VAL A 342 6.19 21.24 14.41
N GLN A 343 7.51 21.42 14.33
CA GLN A 343 8.34 21.75 15.48
C GLN A 343 7.95 23.11 16.08
N LYS A 344 7.76 24.13 15.25
CA LYS A 344 7.39 25.48 15.70
C LYS A 344 6.03 25.51 16.39
N SER A 345 5.03 24.83 15.80
CA SER A 345 3.69 24.74 16.40
C SER A 345 3.68 23.92 17.69
N LEU A 346 4.45 22.82 17.76
CA LEU A 346 4.62 22.03 18.97
C LEU A 346 5.26 22.85 20.09
N GLN A 347 6.37 23.55 19.83
CA GLN A 347 7.02 24.42 20.80
C GLN A 347 6.08 25.51 21.31
N GLY A 348 5.26 26.09 20.43
CA GLY A 348 4.25 27.08 20.80
C GLY A 348 3.21 26.53 21.78
N LEU A 349 2.75 25.30 21.58
CA LEU A 349 1.83 24.64 22.51
C LEU A 349 2.52 24.26 23.82
N ASP A 350 3.68 23.61 23.74
CA ASP A 350 4.45 23.10 24.88
C ASP A 350 4.82 24.22 25.87
N ALA A 351 5.22 25.40 25.36
CA ALA A 351 5.51 26.58 26.15
C ALA A 351 4.30 27.09 26.97
N LEU A 352 3.08 26.89 26.45
CA LEU A 352 1.85 27.33 27.10
C LEU A 352 1.28 26.29 28.09
N VAL A 353 1.65 25.02 27.94
CA VAL A 353 1.19 23.92 28.81
C VAL A 353 2.21 23.48 29.85
N GLY A 354 3.38 24.14 29.92
CA GLY A 354 4.41 23.92 30.93
C GLY A 354 5.23 22.64 30.69
N ARG A 355 5.36 22.20 29.44
CA ARG A 355 6.28 21.12 29.04
C ARG A 355 7.48 21.78 28.39
N VAL A 356 8.64 21.77 29.05
CA VAL A 356 9.93 22.19 28.47
C VAL A 356 10.72 20.95 28.12
#